data_AF-A0ABD4QFW9-F1
#
_entry.id   AF-A0ABD4QFW9-F1
#
_cell.length_a   1.000
_cell.length_b   1.000
_cell.length_c   1.000
_cell.angle_alpha   90.00
_cell.angle_beta   90.00
_cell.angle_gamma   90.00
#
_symmetry.space_group_name_H-M   'P 1'
#
loop_
_entity.id
_entity.type
_entity.pdbx_description
1 polymer ?
#
loop_
_entity_poly.entity_id
_entity_poly.type
_entity_poly.pdbx_seq_one_letter_code
_entity_poly.pdbx_strand_id
1 'polypeptide(L)' 'MNNYSPLRYPGGKNKTYKYVQFLIKENNINTYIEPYCGGAAVALKLLIKGDVKRIMINDYDRSIYAMW' A
#
# COMPACT_ATOMS: atom_id res chain seq x y z
N MET A 1 -10.72 4.32 -11.58
CA MET A 1 -9.94 4.15 -10.34
C MET A 1 -8.83 3.15 -10.65
N ASN A 2 -7.60 3.60 -10.85
CA ASN A 2 -6.51 2.67 -11.17
C ASN A 2 -6.16 1.87 -9.91
N ASN A 3 -6.15 0.55 -10.04
CA ASN A 3 -5.55 -0.36 -9.08
C ASN A 3 -4.18 -0.76 -9.62
N TYR A 4 -3.13 -0.50 -8.85
CA TYR A 4 -1.75 -0.81 -9.25
C TYR A 4 -1.29 -2.18 -8.76
N SER A 5 -2.09 -2.85 -7.93
CA SER A 5 -1.84 -4.24 -7.52
C SER A 5 -1.93 -5.18 -8.73
N PRO A 6 -0.92 -6.04 -8.97
CA PRO A 6 -1.03 -7.14 -9.94
C PRO A 6 -1.95 -8.27 -9.42
N LEU A 7 -2.21 -8.31 -8.12
CA LEU A 7 -3.10 -9.30 -7.51
C LEU A 7 -4.56 -8.83 -7.44
N ARG A 8 -5.47 -9.75 -7.73
CA ARG A 8 -6.85 -9.71 -7.22
C ARG A 8 -6.87 -10.40 -5.85
N TYR A 9 -6.71 -9.63 -4.79
CA TYR A 9 -6.69 -10.13 -3.41
C TYR A 9 -7.94 -9.69 -2.62
N PRO A 10 -8.57 -10.55 -1.81
CA PRO A 10 -9.72 -10.17 -0.99
C PRO A 10 -9.39 -9.04 -0.01
N GLY A 11 -10.40 -8.23 0.34
CA GLY A 11 -10.22 -7.11 1.29
C GLY A 11 -9.53 -5.87 0.69
N GLY A 12 -9.57 -5.69 -0.64
CA GLY A 12 -8.91 -4.60 -1.34
C GLY A 12 -9.14 -3.20 -0.73
N LYS A 13 -8.10 -2.62 -0.14
CA LYS A 13 -8.15 -1.37 0.62
C LYS A 13 -8.02 -0.10 -0.23
N ASN A 14 -8.07 -0.19 -1.56
CA ASN A 14 -7.86 0.98 -2.45
C ASN A 14 -8.83 2.15 -2.16
N LYS A 15 -10.03 1.86 -1.60
CA LYS A 15 -10.98 2.89 -1.17
C LYS A 15 -10.45 3.76 0.00
N THR A 16 -9.57 3.24 0.85
CA THR A 16 -8.99 3.97 1.99
C THR A 16 -7.82 4.87 1.61
N TYR A 17 -7.32 4.78 0.37
CA TYR A 17 -6.16 5.54 -0.11
C TYR A 17 -6.24 7.04 0.23
N LYS A 18 -7.39 7.70 0.00
CA LYS A 18 -7.51 9.14 0.25
C LYS A 18 -7.30 9.51 1.72
N TYR A 19 -7.80 8.67 2.63
CA TYR A 19 -7.62 8.87 4.06
C TYR A 19 -6.17 8.64 4.49
N VAL A 20 -5.54 7.58 3.99
CA VAL A 20 -4.12 7.31 4.27
C VAL A 20 -3.21 8.40 3.70
N GLN A 21 -3.49 8.87 2.48
CA GLN A 21 -2.77 9.98 1.86
C GLN A 21 -2.89 11.27 2.69
N PHE A 22 -4.08 11.56 3.22
CA PHE A 22 -4.28 12.68 4.14
C PHE A 22 -3.38 12.54 5.37
N LEU A 23 -3.39 11.38 6.05
CA LEU A 23 -2.54 11.15 7.22
C LEU A 23 -1.05 11.29 6.91
N ILE A 24 -0.60 10.81 5.74
CA ILE A 24 0.79 10.93 5.31
C ILE A 24 1.21 12.39 5.17
N LYS A 25 0.35 13.23 4.57
CA LYS A 25 0.61 14.66 4.40
C LYS A 25 0.64 15.39 5.73
N GLU A 26 -0.37 15.18 6.58
CA GLU A 26 -0.45 15.84 7.90
C GLU A 26 0.74 15.52 8.79
N ASN A 27 1.30 14.31 8.67
CA ASN A 27 2.40 13.84 9.52
C ASN A 27 3.77 13.90 8.82
N ASN A 28 3.88 14.49 7.63
CA ASN A 28 5.13 14.57 6.85
C ASN A 28 5.85 13.21 6.70
N ILE A 29 5.08 12.15 6.47
CA ILE A 29 5.59 10.77 6.43
C ILE A 29 6.27 10.50 5.09
N ASN A 30 7.51 10.05 5.12
CA ASN A 30 8.27 9.68 3.92
C ASN A 30 8.28 8.18 3.62
N THR A 31 8.02 7.32 4.62
CA THR A 31 8.01 5.86 4.48
C THR A 31 6.71 5.30 5.03
N TYR A 32 5.95 4.61 4.18
CA TYR A 32 4.71 3.93 4.58
C TYR A 32 4.98 2.44 4.86
N ILE A 33 4.47 1.93 5.97
CA ILE A 33 4.67 0.53 6.40
C ILE A 33 3.31 -0.17 6.43
N GLU A 34 3.16 -1.27 5.69
CA GLU A 34 1.93 -2.07 5.62
C GLU A 34 2.24 -3.55 5.91
N PRO A 35 2.17 -3.99 7.19
CA PRO A 35 2.54 -5.35 7.59
C PRO A 35 1.59 -6.46 7.14
N TYR A 36 0.41 -6.08 6.65
CA TYR A 36 -0.65 -6.96 6.15
C TYR A 36 -1.11 -6.47 4.78
N CYS A 37 -0.21 -6.56 3.80
CA CYS A 37 -0.38 -5.88 2.53
C CYS A 37 -1.39 -6.59 1.63
N GLY A 38 -1.47 -7.92 1.63
CA GLY A 38 -2.23 -8.70 0.67
C GLY A 38 -1.87 -8.30 -0.77
N GLY A 39 -2.75 -7.54 -1.42
CA GLY A 39 -2.49 -6.95 -2.74
C GLY A 39 -1.68 -5.63 -2.74
N ALA A 40 -1.28 -5.09 -1.59
CA ALA A 40 -0.50 -3.85 -1.43
C ALA A 40 -1.07 -2.63 -2.18
N ALA A 41 -2.39 -2.61 -2.44
CA ALA A 41 -3.00 -1.63 -3.34
C ALA A 41 -2.85 -0.17 -2.85
N VAL A 42 -2.83 0.05 -1.53
CA VAL A 42 -2.63 1.39 -0.94
C VAL A 42 -1.15 1.77 -0.99
N ALA A 43 -0.26 0.92 -0.48
CA ALA A 43 1.19 1.15 -0.50
C ALA A 43 1.70 1.44 -1.91
N LEU A 44 1.37 0.60 -2.90
CA LEU A 44 1.79 0.81 -4.29
C LEU A 44 1.29 2.12 -4.86
N LYS A 45 0.03 2.48 -4.59
CA LYS A 45 -0.54 3.72 -5.09
C LYS A 45 0.13 4.95 -4.49
N LEU A 46 0.44 4.92 -3.19
CA LEU A 46 1.19 5.98 -2.51
C LEU A 46 2.59 6.15 -3.12
N LEU A 47 3.29 5.04 -3.37
CA LEU A 47 4.62 5.08 -3.98
C LEU A 47 4.57 5.62 -5.42
N ILE A 48 3.70 5.07 -6.27
CA ILE A 48 3.60 5.42 -7.69
C ILE A 48 3.13 6.87 -7.89
N LYS A 49 2.29 7.39 -6.99
CA LYS A 49 1.86 8.79 -7.01
C LYS A 49 2.86 9.75 -6.35
N GLY A 50 3.94 9.24 -5.77
CA GLY A 50 4.95 10.05 -5.09
C GLY A 50 4.48 10.65 -3.77
N ASP A 51 3.41 10.11 -3.18
CA ASP A 51 2.93 10.53 -1.86
C ASP A 51 3.92 10.16 -0.75
N VAL A 52 4.72 9.11 -0.97
CA VAL A 52 5.82 8.68 -0.10
C VAL A 52 7.04 8.32 -0.94
N LYS A 53 8.23 8.36 -0.34
CA LYS A 53 9.50 8.00 -0.99
C LYS A 53 9.79 6.50 -0.95
N ARG A 54 9.23 5.81 0.04
CA ARG A 54 9.48 4.38 0.29
C ARG A 54 8.25 3.71 0.85
N ILE A 55 8.10 2.43 0.53
CA ILE A 55 7.15 1.54 1.19
C ILE A 55 7.90 0.34 1.79
N MET A 56 7.39 -0.16 2.91
CA MET A 56 7.79 -1.44 3.48
C MET A 56 6.52 -2.26 3.64
N ILE A 57 6.43 -3.35 2.89
CA ILE A 57 5.26 -4.23 2.93
C ILE A 57 5.65 -5.60 3.44
N ASN A 58 4.71 -6.26 4.10
CA ASN A 58 4.85 -7.64 4.53
C ASN A 58 3.47 -8.31 4.46
N ASP A 59 3.45 -9.63 4.45
CA ASP A 59 2.25 -10.41 4.74
C ASP A 59 2.64 -11.66 5.53
N TYR A 60 1.69 -12.20 6.29
CA TYR A 60 1.89 -13.45 7.02
C TYR A 60 1.83 -14.65 6.07
N ASP A 61 1.00 -14.58 5.02
CA ASP A 61 0.96 -15.64 4.02
C ASP A 61 2.30 -15.67 3.26
N ARG A 62 3.02 -16.79 3.41
CA ARG A 62 4.35 -16.97 2.80
C ARG A 62 4.33 -16.82 1.28
N SER A 63 3.24 -17.21 0.61
CA SER A 63 3.10 -17.12 -0.84
C SER A 63 2.92 -15.67 -1.28
N ILE A 64 2.19 -14.87 -0.50
CA ILE A 64 2.06 -13.42 -0.73
C ILE A 64 3.39 -12.73 -0.45
N TYR A 65 4.04 -13.05 0.67
CA TYR A 65 5.37 -12.53 0.99
C TYR A 65 6.38 -12.83 -0.13
N ALA A 66 6.42 -14.07 -0.64
CA ALA A 66 7.39 -14.47 -1.66
C ALA A 66 7.13 -13.86 -3.05
N MET A 67 5.92 -13.34 -3.30
CA MET A 67 5.58 -12.68 -4.56
C MET A 67 6.02 -11.20 -4.57
N TRP A 68 6.02 -10.55 -3.40
CA TRP A 68 6.42 -9.16 -3.21
C TRP A 68 7.93 -8.98 -3.01
#